data_AF-A0A3M6ZU43-F1
#
_entry.id   AF-A0A3M6ZU43-F1
#
_cell.length_a   1.000
_cell.length_b   1.000
_cell.length_c   1.000
_cell.angle_alpha   90.00
_cell.angle_beta   90.00
_cell.angle_gamma   90.00
#
_symmetry.space_group_name_H-M   'P 1'
#
loop_
_entity.id
_entity.type
_entity.pdbx_description
1 polymer ?
#
loop_
_entity_poly.entity_id
_entity_poly.type
_entity_poly.pdbx_seq_one_letter_code
_entity_poly.pdbx_strand_id
1 'polypeptide(L)'
;MPTTEIAVFPLKAGANPGDPDSHAGKVTKSTFDTLRTVDGMQQIQFGMQVENPTMLQLMINWDSKKHHDDFAASDAYGPFLQTFLSICDGEPLMFCHADFKPEGSLSKVLSAPVTEFVVVYFEGGPKDDYLQNVSKFAQAVDQAQPEGYLGCSYGATYEELQKEEVKGKAVVISVGWQSVDHHMQYRETDSFKNNIGLLRGDAKKIQMSHVQFMQVHG
;
A
#
# COMPACT_ATOMS: atom_id res chain seq x y z
N MET A 1 13.66 10.16 -6.04
CA MET A 1 12.95 9.04 -5.40
C MET A 1 11.54 9.07 -5.92
N PRO A 2 11.03 7.96 -6.48
CA PRO A 2 9.63 7.85 -6.90
C PRO A 2 8.69 8.09 -5.71
N THR A 3 7.50 8.63 -6.00
CA THR A 3 6.42 8.76 -5.02
C THR A 3 5.37 7.71 -5.33
N THR A 4 4.89 7.00 -4.31
CA THR A 4 3.83 6.00 -4.46
C THR A 4 2.49 6.56 -4.02
N GLU A 5 1.52 6.59 -4.92
CA GLU A 5 0.10 6.73 -4.61
C GLU A 5 -0.44 5.41 -4.07
N ILE A 6 -1.20 5.49 -2.98
CA ILE A 6 -1.80 4.36 -2.28
C ILE A 6 -3.28 4.66 -2.14
N ALA A 7 -4.12 3.77 -2.64
CA ALA A 7 -5.56 3.90 -2.51
C ALA A 7 -6.22 2.58 -2.12
N VAL A 8 -7.22 2.65 -1.24
CA VAL A 8 -8.03 1.50 -0.84
C VAL A 8 -9.50 1.81 -1.11
N PHE A 9 -10.14 1.01 -1.96
CA PHE A 9 -11.52 1.19 -2.37
C PHE A 9 -12.38 0.00 -1.95
N PRO A 10 -13.61 0.24 -1.45
CA PRO A 10 -14.61 -0.82 -1.38
C PRO A 10 -15.06 -1.17 -2.79
N LEU A 11 -15.17 -2.45 -3.09
CA LEU A 11 -15.65 -2.97 -4.36
C LEU A 11 -17.16 -3.21 -4.31
N LYS A 12 -17.85 -2.99 -5.44
CA LYS A 12 -19.25 -3.42 -5.59
C LYS A 12 -19.36 -4.93 -5.41
N ALA A 13 -20.49 -5.35 -4.86
CA ALA A 13 -20.79 -6.76 -4.68
C ALA A 13 -20.61 -7.55 -5.99
N GLY A 14 -19.78 -8.60 -5.94
CA GLY A 14 -19.48 -9.46 -7.09
C GLY A 14 -18.43 -8.91 -8.09
N ALA A 15 -17.89 -7.72 -7.88
CA ALA A 15 -16.78 -7.23 -8.69
C ALA A 15 -15.52 -8.08 -8.42
N ASN A 16 -14.89 -8.58 -9.49
CA ASN A 16 -13.66 -9.35 -9.41
C ASN A 16 -12.57 -8.75 -10.33
N PRO A 17 -11.86 -7.70 -9.88
CA PRO A 17 -10.81 -7.06 -10.68
C PRO A 17 -9.67 -8.00 -11.13
N GLY A 18 -9.52 -9.15 -10.46
CA GLY A 18 -8.47 -10.12 -10.77
C GLY A 18 -8.84 -11.17 -11.80
N ASP A 19 -10.11 -11.27 -12.17
CA ASP A 19 -10.56 -12.09 -13.30
C ASP A 19 -10.61 -11.20 -14.56
N PRO A 20 -9.71 -11.40 -15.54
CA PRO A 20 -9.64 -10.58 -16.75
C PRO A 20 -10.90 -10.69 -17.63
N ASP A 21 -11.68 -11.76 -17.50
CA ASP A 21 -12.90 -11.96 -18.27
C ASP A 21 -14.12 -11.29 -17.63
N SER A 22 -14.04 -10.98 -16.33
CA SER A 22 -15.08 -10.27 -15.61
C SER A 22 -15.25 -8.82 -16.09
N HIS A 23 -16.41 -8.22 -15.81
CA HIS A 23 -16.62 -6.80 -16.08
C HIS A 23 -15.59 -5.94 -15.32
N ALA A 24 -15.31 -6.26 -14.07
CA ALA A 24 -14.39 -5.49 -13.24
C ALA A 24 -12.94 -5.59 -13.74
N GLY A 25 -12.50 -6.76 -14.18
CA GLY A 25 -11.18 -6.95 -14.79
C GLY A 25 -11.00 -6.18 -16.10
N LYS A 26 -12.06 -6.07 -16.91
CA LYS A 26 -12.05 -5.24 -18.13
C LYS A 26 -11.95 -3.75 -17.82
N VAL A 27 -12.69 -3.30 -16.80
CA VAL A 27 -12.63 -1.91 -16.32
C VAL A 27 -11.24 -1.58 -15.80
N THR A 28 -10.68 -2.40 -14.89
CA THR A 28 -9.33 -2.16 -14.35
C THR A 28 -8.28 -2.19 -15.44
N LYS A 29 -8.34 -3.14 -16.37
CA LYS A 29 -7.45 -3.17 -17.53
C LYS A 29 -7.52 -1.87 -18.32
N SER A 30 -8.71 -1.41 -18.69
CA SER A 30 -8.88 -0.18 -19.48
C SER A 30 -8.34 1.04 -18.73
N THR A 31 -8.60 1.16 -17.43
CA THR A 31 -8.11 2.28 -16.62
C THR A 31 -6.59 2.23 -16.44
N PHE A 32 -6.01 1.03 -16.26
CA PHE A 32 -4.56 0.87 -16.15
C PHE A 32 -3.85 1.11 -17.47
N ASP A 33 -4.47 0.77 -18.60
CA ASP A 33 -3.98 1.15 -19.92
C ASP A 33 -3.94 2.67 -20.09
N THR A 34 -4.95 3.40 -19.60
CA THR A 34 -4.90 4.87 -19.56
C THR A 34 -3.75 5.37 -18.68
N LEU A 35 -3.63 4.88 -17.44
CA LEU A 35 -2.56 5.31 -16.53
C LEU A 35 -1.16 5.08 -17.12
N ARG A 36 -0.94 3.97 -17.84
CA ARG A 36 0.34 3.69 -18.52
C ARG A 36 0.73 4.70 -19.60
N THR A 37 -0.21 5.51 -20.07
CA THR A 37 0.07 6.58 -21.04
C THR A 37 0.33 7.93 -20.39
N VAL A 38 0.13 8.03 -19.06
CA VAL A 38 0.33 9.26 -18.31
C VAL A 38 1.83 9.47 -18.05
N ASP A 39 2.28 10.71 -18.27
CA ASP A 39 3.65 11.10 -18.00
C ASP A 39 4.04 10.85 -16.54
N GLY A 40 5.25 10.32 -16.33
CA GLY A 40 5.75 9.94 -15.01
C GLY A 40 5.14 8.69 -14.38
N MET A 41 4.21 7.96 -15.02
CA MET A 41 3.73 6.66 -14.51
C MET A 41 4.84 5.59 -14.64
N GLN A 42 5.19 4.92 -13.54
CA GLN A 42 6.21 3.86 -13.53
C GLN A 42 5.62 2.45 -13.43
N GLN A 43 4.79 2.22 -12.41
CA GLN A 43 4.28 0.89 -12.08
C GLN A 43 2.91 0.98 -11.45
N ILE A 44 2.05 0.02 -11.76
CA ILE A 44 0.75 -0.20 -11.10
C ILE A 44 0.78 -1.61 -10.51
N GLN A 45 0.52 -1.72 -9.21
CA GLN A 45 0.18 -2.96 -8.55
C GLN A 45 -1.19 -2.84 -7.92
N PHE A 46 -1.99 -3.89 -8.04
CA PHE A 46 -3.30 -3.96 -7.41
C PHE A 46 -3.59 -5.36 -6.87
N GLY A 47 -4.43 -5.44 -5.86
CA GLY A 47 -4.83 -6.70 -5.25
C GLY A 47 -6.00 -6.49 -4.30
N MET A 48 -6.65 -7.57 -3.91
CA MET A 48 -7.65 -7.51 -2.84
C MET A 48 -7.00 -7.86 -1.51
N GLN A 49 -7.49 -7.26 -0.42
CA GLN A 49 -7.05 -7.62 0.92
C GLN A 49 -7.48 -9.05 1.26
N VAL A 50 -6.58 -9.82 1.87
CA VAL A 50 -6.86 -11.21 2.27
C VAL A 50 -7.92 -11.26 3.37
N GLU A 51 -7.84 -10.35 4.34
CA GLU A 51 -8.79 -10.26 5.45
C GLU A 51 -10.18 -9.81 5.00
N ASN A 52 -10.25 -8.99 3.94
CA ASN A 52 -11.50 -8.55 3.35
C ASN A 52 -11.38 -8.42 1.83
N PRO A 53 -11.75 -9.47 1.07
CA PRO A 53 -11.65 -9.46 -0.38
C PRO A 53 -12.53 -8.43 -1.10
N THR A 54 -13.43 -7.74 -0.39
CA THR A 54 -14.20 -6.62 -0.95
C THR A 54 -13.41 -5.31 -0.95
N MET A 55 -12.18 -5.29 -0.45
CA MET A 55 -11.31 -4.12 -0.44
C MET A 55 -10.22 -4.26 -1.50
N LEU A 56 -10.30 -3.45 -2.55
CA LEU A 56 -9.24 -3.30 -3.54
C LEU A 56 -8.17 -2.36 -3.00
N GLN A 57 -6.91 -2.74 -3.08
CA GLN A 57 -5.77 -1.90 -2.79
C GLN A 57 -4.96 -1.65 -4.06
N LEU A 58 -4.64 -0.38 -4.31
CA LEU A 58 -3.80 0.11 -5.40
C LEU A 58 -2.50 0.67 -4.82
N MET A 59 -1.41 0.37 -5.51
CA MET A 59 -0.09 0.97 -5.33
C MET A 59 0.37 1.45 -6.71
N ILE A 60 0.49 2.76 -6.91
CA ILE A 60 0.88 3.35 -8.19
C ILE A 60 2.14 4.18 -7.96
N ASN A 61 3.23 3.80 -8.63
CA ASN A 61 4.49 4.54 -8.56
C ASN A 61 4.54 5.59 -9.65
N TRP A 62 4.83 6.82 -9.22
CA TRP A 62 5.03 7.98 -10.07
C TRP A 62 6.48 8.48 -9.95
N ASP A 63 7.00 9.11 -11.00
CA ASP A 63 8.29 9.81 -10.98
C ASP A 63 8.35 10.85 -9.84
N SER A 64 7.21 11.49 -9.58
CA SER A 64 6.99 12.33 -8.39
C SER A 64 5.50 12.54 -8.15
N LYS A 65 5.14 12.98 -6.94
CA LYS A 65 3.76 13.42 -6.62
C LYS A 65 3.20 14.42 -7.64
N LYS A 66 4.05 15.32 -8.16
CA LYS A 66 3.64 16.33 -9.15
C LYS A 66 3.08 15.71 -10.43
N HIS A 67 3.61 14.57 -10.89
CA HIS A 67 3.10 13.92 -12.11
C HIS A 67 1.67 13.41 -11.91
N HIS A 68 1.38 12.82 -10.74
CA HIS A 68 0.01 12.48 -10.38
C HIS A 68 -0.88 13.71 -10.25
N ASP A 69 -0.42 14.78 -9.58
CA ASP A 69 -1.19 16.03 -9.43
C ASP A 69 -1.50 16.67 -10.80
N ASP A 70 -0.56 16.66 -11.74
CA ASP A 70 -0.73 17.16 -13.10
C ASP A 70 -1.73 16.29 -13.89
N PHE A 71 -1.69 14.96 -13.72
CA PHE A 71 -2.70 14.08 -14.28
C PHE A 71 -4.08 14.38 -13.71
N ALA A 72 -4.20 14.54 -12.38
CA ALA A 72 -5.44 14.87 -11.69
C ALA A 72 -6.05 16.20 -12.15
N ALA A 73 -5.21 17.15 -12.57
CA ALA A 73 -5.63 18.43 -13.14
C ALA A 73 -5.98 18.37 -14.65
N SER A 74 -5.73 17.25 -15.32
CA SER A 74 -5.98 17.10 -16.75
C SER A 74 -7.44 16.77 -17.09
N ASP A 75 -7.86 17.11 -18.31
CA ASP A 75 -9.20 16.77 -18.83
C ASP A 75 -9.47 15.25 -18.89
N ALA A 76 -8.40 14.43 -18.91
CA ALA A 76 -8.51 12.97 -18.96
C ALA A 76 -8.90 12.36 -17.60
N TYR A 77 -8.65 13.06 -16.49
CA TYR A 77 -8.80 12.49 -15.15
C TYR A 77 -10.26 12.18 -14.80
N GLY A 78 -11.19 13.10 -15.09
CA GLY A 78 -12.61 12.92 -14.80
C GLY A 78 -13.18 11.65 -15.45
N PRO A 79 -13.08 11.49 -16.78
CA PRO A 79 -13.52 10.28 -17.48
C PRO A 79 -12.81 9.01 -17.01
N PHE A 80 -11.50 9.07 -16.75
CA PHE A 80 -10.71 7.96 -16.22
C PHE A 80 -11.26 7.51 -14.85
N LEU A 81 -11.40 8.45 -13.92
CA LEU A 81 -11.85 8.18 -12.54
C LEU A 81 -13.29 7.65 -12.54
N GLN A 82 -14.19 8.23 -13.34
CA GLN A 82 -15.57 7.74 -13.47
C GLN A 82 -15.62 6.30 -13.98
N THR A 83 -14.76 5.94 -14.93
CA THR A 83 -14.65 4.57 -15.42
C THR A 83 -14.18 3.63 -14.31
N PHE A 84 -13.13 4.01 -13.58
CA PHE A 84 -12.62 3.21 -12.46
C PHE A 84 -13.66 3.07 -11.33
N LEU A 85 -14.32 4.15 -10.92
CA LEU A 85 -15.34 4.14 -9.86
C LEU A 85 -16.59 3.33 -10.22
N SER A 86 -16.80 2.99 -11.49
CA SER A 86 -17.93 2.15 -11.90
C SER A 86 -17.93 0.77 -11.25
N ILE A 87 -16.78 0.29 -10.75
CA ILE A 87 -16.63 -0.98 -10.03
C ILE A 87 -16.48 -0.82 -8.51
N CYS A 88 -16.39 0.42 -8.01
CA CYS A 88 -16.23 0.74 -6.58
C CYS A 88 -17.59 1.03 -5.92
N ASP A 89 -17.71 0.70 -4.65
CA ASP A 89 -18.90 0.94 -3.81
C ASP A 89 -18.73 2.20 -2.94
N GLY A 90 -18.35 3.31 -3.58
CA GLY A 90 -18.15 4.61 -2.94
C GLY A 90 -16.74 5.19 -3.10
N GLU A 91 -16.45 6.19 -2.27
CA GLU A 91 -15.16 6.88 -2.18
C GLU A 91 -14.05 5.98 -1.60
N PRO A 92 -12.77 6.28 -1.85
CA PRO A 92 -11.69 5.52 -1.24
C PRO A 92 -11.73 5.66 0.29
N LEU A 93 -11.56 4.54 0.99
CA LEU A 93 -11.39 4.52 2.46
C LEU A 93 -10.00 4.98 2.88
N MET A 94 -9.05 5.00 1.95
CA MET A 94 -7.71 5.54 2.12
C MET A 94 -7.21 6.06 0.78
N PHE A 95 -6.61 7.24 0.78
CA PHE A 95 -5.91 7.82 -0.36
C PHE A 95 -4.74 8.67 0.17
N CYS A 96 -3.51 8.30 -0.19
CA CYS A 96 -2.33 9.09 0.15
C CYS A 96 -1.17 8.80 -0.78
N HIS A 97 -0.15 9.64 -0.71
CA HIS A 97 1.17 9.41 -1.28
C HIS A 97 2.18 9.14 -0.16
N ALA A 98 3.22 8.37 -0.47
CA ALA A 98 4.39 8.23 0.39
C ALA A 98 5.65 7.96 -0.44
N ASP A 99 6.78 8.47 0.04
CA ASP A 99 8.10 8.14 -0.48
C ASP A 99 8.69 7.01 0.37
N PHE A 100 8.89 5.85 -0.23
CA PHE A 100 9.32 4.64 0.47
C PHE A 100 10.84 4.55 0.59
N LYS A 101 11.28 4.10 1.77
CA LYS A 101 12.67 3.82 2.11
C LYS A 101 12.82 2.36 2.56
N PRO A 102 13.98 1.73 2.34
CA PRO A 102 15.10 2.20 1.50
C PRO A 102 14.69 2.35 0.02
N GLU A 103 15.42 3.17 -0.75
CA GLU A 103 15.12 3.36 -2.18
C GLU A 103 15.16 2.01 -2.93
N GLY A 104 14.18 1.78 -3.80
CA GLY A 104 14.04 0.52 -4.57
C GLY A 104 13.48 -0.67 -3.79
N SER A 105 13.32 -0.58 -2.46
CA SER A 105 12.81 -1.70 -1.65
C SER A 105 11.35 -2.06 -1.92
N LEU A 106 10.51 -1.05 -2.21
CA LEU A 106 9.07 -1.24 -2.38
C LEU A 106 8.74 -2.21 -3.53
N SER A 107 9.37 -2.07 -4.69
CA SER A 107 9.07 -2.94 -5.86
C SER A 107 9.33 -4.42 -5.55
N LYS A 108 10.40 -4.71 -4.77
CA LYS A 108 10.70 -6.05 -4.29
C LYS A 108 9.61 -6.56 -3.33
N VAL A 109 9.19 -5.72 -2.38
CA VAL A 109 8.15 -6.05 -1.39
C VAL A 109 6.79 -6.32 -2.06
N LEU A 110 6.42 -5.51 -3.05
CA LEU A 110 5.16 -5.65 -3.79
C LEU A 110 5.18 -6.81 -4.80
N SER A 111 6.36 -7.37 -5.10
CA SER A 111 6.51 -8.58 -5.92
C SER A 111 6.50 -9.86 -5.09
N ALA A 112 6.42 -9.77 -3.75
CA ALA A 112 6.29 -10.93 -2.88
C ALA A 112 4.94 -11.63 -3.11
N PRO A 113 4.85 -12.95 -2.86
CA PRO A 113 3.57 -13.67 -2.95
C PRO A 113 2.47 -13.07 -2.08
N VAL A 114 2.84 -12.54 -0.90
CA VAL A 114 1.97 -11.78 0.00
C VAL A 114 2.72 -10.55 0.48
N THR A 115 2.06 -9.40 0.47
CA THR A 115 2.56 -8.19 1.13
C THR A 115 1.70 -7.90 2.36
N GLU A 116 2.31 -7.83 3.54
CA GLU A 116 1.71 -7.18 4.69
C GLU A 116 1.78 -5.67 4.49
N PHE A 117 0.66 -4.97 4.61
CA PHE A 117 0.55 -3.53 4.53
C PHE A 117 0.00 -2.99 5.85
N VAL A 118 0.78 -2.14 6.51
CA VAL A 118 0.48 -1.57 7.82
C VAL A 118 0.38 -0.05 7.70
N VAL A 119 -0.69 0.52 8.25
CA VAL A 119 -0.85 1.96 8.43
C VAL A 119 -0.83 2.27 9.92
N VAL A 120 0.12 3.09 10.32
CA VAL A 120 0.27 3.57 11.71
C VAL A 120 -0.22 5.01 11.77
N TYR A 121 -1.25 5.24 12.58
CA TYR A 121 -1.92 6.53 12.73
C TYR A 121 -1.47 7.24 13.99
N PHE A 122 -1.28 8.54 13.88
CA PHE A 122 -0.84 9.44 14.95
C PHE A 122 -1.78 10.64 15.04
N GLU A 123 -1.80 11.28 16.22
CA GLU A 123 -2.45 12.57 16.38
C GLU A 123 -1.53 13.66 15.83
N GLY A 124 -1.95 14.35 14.76
CA GLY A 124 -1.14 15.32 14.01
C GLY A 124 -0.06 14.69 13.13
N GLY A 125 0.78 13.80 13.67
CA GLY A 125 1.82 13.11 12.93
C GLY A 125 2.77 12.29 13.79
N PRO A 126 3.63 11.46 13.19
CA PRO A 126 4.67 10.73 13.92
C PRO A 126 5.70 11.69 14.51
N LYS A 127 6.34 11.30 15.61
CA LYS A 127 7.56 11.96 16.08
C LYS A 127 8.68 11.87 15.05
N ASP A 128 9.59 12.84 15.09
CA ASP A 128 10.73 12.94 14.16
C ASP A 128 11.60 11.68 14.10
N ASP A 129 11.73 10.96 15.22
CA ASP A 129 12.53 9.75 15.33
C ASP A 129 11.78 8.46 14.92
N TYR A 130 10.47 8.54 14.66
CA TYR A 130 9.64 7.36 14.43
C TYR A 130 10.12 6.54 13.22
N LEU A 131 10.45 7.19 12.09
CA LEU A 131 10.99 6.49 10.91
C LEU A 131 12.36 5.83 11.20
N GLN A 132 13.13 6.34 12.17
CA GLN A 132 14.36 5.68 12.61
C GLN A 132 14.03 4.42 13.43
N ASN A 133 12.95 4.42 14.21
CA ASN A 133 12.49 3.24 14.93
C ASN A 133 11.94 2.17 13.97
N VAL A 134 11.21 2.57 12.92
CA VAL A 134 10.82 1.64 11.84
C VAL A 134 12.05 1.05 11.14
N SER A 135 13.08 1.88 10.88
CA SER A 135 14.37 1.41 10.33
C SER A 135 15.03 0.36 11.22
N LYS A 136 15.10 0.60 12.55
CA LYS A 136 15.66 -0.38 13.51
C LYS A 136 14.86 -1.68 13.53
N PHE A 137 13.53 -1.60 13.46
CA PHE A 137 12.68 -2.78 13.35
C PHE A 137 13.01 -3.57 12.07
N ALA A 138 13.02 -2.90 10.91
CA ALA A 138 13.36 -3.53 9.63
C ALA A 138 14.74 -4.19 9.66
N GLN A 139 15.76 -3.51 10.21
CA GLN A 139 17.10 -4.06 10.38
C GLN A 139 17.12 -5.29 11.29
N ALA A 140 16.32 -5.31 12.37
CA ALA A 140 16.23 -6.48 13.24
C ALA A 140 15.57 -7.67 12.53
N VAL A 141 14.56 -7.44 11.70
CA VAL A 141 13.95 -8.50 10.87
C VAL A 141 14.94 -8.99 9.81
N ASP A 142 15.64 -8.08 9.12
CA ASP A 142 16.68 -8.41 8.15
C ASP A 142 17.82 -9.21 8.79
N GLN A 143 18.21 -8.94 10.03
CA GLN A 143 19.23 -9.71 10.73
C GLN A 143 18.74 -11.08 11.19
N ALA A 144 17.47 -11.16 11.60
CA ALA A 144 16.88 -12.41 12.04
C ALA A 144 16.60 -13.39 10.88
N GLN A 145 16.43 -12.87 9.65
CA GLN A 145 16.10 -13.66 8.44
C GLN A 145 15.01 -14.72 8.72
N PRO A 146 13.83 -14.33 9.25
CA PRO A 146 12.78 -15.30 9.52
C PRO A 146 12.34 -15.97 8.20
N GLU A 147 11.93 -17.23 8.30
CA GLU A 147 11.50 -18.00 7.14
C GLU A 147 10.38 -17.27 6.38
N GLY A 148 10.52 -17.20 5.05
CA GLY A 148 9.54 -16.57 4.17
C GLY A 148 9.56 -15.03 4.16
N TYR A 149 10.44 -14.34 4.89
CA TYR A 149 10.58 -12.89 4.80
C TYR A 149 11.33 -12.45 3.52
N LEU A 150 10.79 -11.44 2.84
CA LEU A 150 11.25 -11.01 1.52
C LEU A 150 11.65 -9.52 1.44
N GLY A 151 11.54 -8.79 2.55
CA GLY A 151 11.99 -7.41 2.69
C GLY A 151 10.97 -6.50 3.36
N CYS A 152 11.39 -5.29 3.68
CA CYS A 152 10.57 -4.27 4.31
C CYS A 152 10.81 -2.92 3.62
N SER A 153 9.75 -2.12 3.51
CA SER A 153 9.78 -0.76 2.98
C SER A 153 8.80 0.10 3.77
N TYR A 154 9.10 1.38 3.97
CA TYR A 154 8.24 2.25 4.76
C TYR A 154 8.38 3.73 4.37
N GLY A 155 7.36 4.52 4.65
CA GLY A 155 7.33 5.95 4.34
C GLY A 155 6.30 6.71 5.18
N ALA A 156 6.53 8.00 5.39
CA ALA A 156 5.53 8.89 5.96
C ALA A 156 4.61 9.42 4.86
N THR A 157 3.33 9.63 5.16
CA THR A 157 2.35 10.09 4.17
C THR A 157 2.50 11.58 3.86
N TYR A 158 2.20 11.97 2.62
CA TYR A 158 2.07 13.37 2.19
C TYR A 158 0.75 14.00 2.63
N GLU A 159 -0.30 13.20 2.77
CA GLU A 159 -1.62 13.62 3.22
C GLU A 159 -1.81 13.26 4.70
N GLU A 160 -2.69 14.00 5.38
CA GLU A 160 -3.24 13.55 6.65
C GLU A 160 -4.27 12.45 6.37
N LEU A 161 -4.21 11.38 7.15
CA LEU A 161 -5.21 10.33 7.16
C LEU A 161 -6.04 10.43 8.43
N GLN A 162 -7.28 9.94 8.36
CA GLN A 162 -8.17 9.85 9.50
C GLN A 162 -8.59 8.39 9.72
N LYS A 163 -8.55 7.95 10.98
CA LYS A 163 -9.11 6.68 11.42
C LYS A 163 -9.89 6.91 12.70
N GLU A 164 -11.22 6.90 12.56
CA GLU A 164 -12.14 7.31 13.63
C GLU A 164 -11.79 8.73 14.13
N GLU A 165 -11.48 8.88 15.42
CA GLU A 165 -11.12 10.15 16.06
C GLU A 165 -9.67 10.58 15.83
N VAL A 166 -8.80 9.68 15.34
CA VAL A 166 -7.37 9.95 15.15
C VAL A 166 -7.14 10.55 13.77
N LYS A 167 -6.52 11.73 13.71
CA LYS A 167 -6.20 12.42 12.45
C LYS A 167 -4.77 12.96 12.45
N GLY A 168 -4.06 12.77 11.35
CA GLY A 168 -2.73 13.33 11.15
C GLY A 168 -1.95 12.64 10.04
N LYS A 169 -0.68 13.02 9.85
CA LYS A 169 0.22 12.22 9.01
C LYS A 169 0.36 10.82 9.58
N ALA A 170 0.39 9.84 8.69
CA ALA A 170 0.57 8.45 9.03
C ALA A 170 1.94 7.95 8.58
N VAL A 171 2.29 6.74 9.02
CA VAL A 171 3.42 5.99 8.46
C VAL A 171 2.87 4.69 7.88
N VAL A 172 3.22 4.43 6.63
CA VAL A 172 2.91 3.19 5.92
C VAL A 172 4.14 2.29 5.94
N ILE A 173 3.93 1.00 6.20
CA ILE A 173 4.98 -0.03 6.24
C ILE A 173 4.48 -1.19 5.40
N SER A 174 5.31 -1.64 4.46
CA SER A 174 5.04 -2.81 3.63
C SER A 174 6.11 -3.87 3.87
N VAL A 175 5.69 -5.10 4.14
CA VAL A 175 6.59 -6.24 4.38
C VAL A 175 6.25 -7.38 3.43
N GLY A 176 7.25 -7.89 2.72
CA GLY A 176 7.08 -9.00 1.79
C GLY A 176 7.18 -10.35 2.51
N TRP A 177 6.24 -11.24 2.23
CA TRP A 177 6.16 -12.58 2.80
C TRP A 177 5.88 -13.63 1.74
N GLN A 178 6.40 -14.85 1.95
CA GLN A 178 6.10 -16.00 1.09
C GLN A 178 4.67 -16.51 1.28
N SER A 179 4.09 -16.34 2.47
CA SER A 179 2.66 -16.53 2.72
C SER A 179 2.22 -15.77 3.98
N VAL A 180 0.90 -15.64 4.19
CA VAL A 180 0.34 -15.12 5.45
C VAL A 180 0.83 -15.94 6.65
N ASP A 181 0.89 -17.27 6.53
CA ASP A 181 1.33 -18.15 7.61
C ASP A 181 2.77 -17.86 8.05
N HIS A 182 3.67 -17.54 7.12
CA HIS A 182 5.06 -17.17 7.47
C HIS A 182 5.11 -15.89 8.31
N HIS A 183 4.32 -14.86 7.96
CA HIS A 183 4.19 -13.69 8.82
C HIS A 183 3.65 -14.07 10.20
N MET A 184 2.58 -14.86 10.25
CA MET A 184 1.98 -15.26 11.52
C MET A 184 2.93 -16.06 12.41
N GLN A 185 3.78 -16.92 11.82
CA GLN A 185 4.84 -17.64 12.53
C GLN A 185 5.93 -16.69 13.04
N TYR A 186 6.35 -15.70 12.23
CA TYR A 186 7.34 -14.71 12.66
C TYR A 186 6.89 -13.94 13.91
N ARG A 187 5.59 -13.62 14.01
CA ARG A 187 5.02 -12.94 15.18
C ARG A 187 5.21 -13.69 16.50
N GLU A 188 5.41 -15.00 16.45
CA GLU A 188 5.64 -15.83 17.63
C GLU A 188 7.11 -15.90 18.06
N THR A 189 8.03 -15.36 17.27
CA THR A 189 9.46 -15.36 17.57
C THR A 189 9.86 -14.29 18.59
N ASP A 190 10.96 -14.54 19.31
CA ASP A 190 11.56 -13.53 20.20
C ASP A 190 12.03 -12.29 19.43
N SER A 191 12.51 -12.47 18.19
CA SER A 191 12.89 -11.35 17.32
C SER A 191 11.72 -10.37 17.15
N PHE A 192 10.52 -10.86 16.83
CA PHE A 192 9.35 -9.98 16.73
C PHE A 192 8.96 -9.39 18.08
N LYS A 193 8.84 -10.23 19.13
CA LYS A 193 8.38 -9.81 20.47
C LYS A 193 9.27 -8.73 21.08
N ASN A 194 10.58 -8.81 20.87
CA ASN A 194 11.55 -7.85 21.37
C ASN A 194 11.56 -6.52 20.58
N ASN A 195 11.15 -6.53 19.31
CA ASN A 195 11.28 -5.36 18.43
C ASN A 195 9.95 -4.66 18.10
N ILE A 196 8.79 -5.30 18.28
CA ILE A 196 7.48 -4.73 17.91
C ILE A 196 7.15 -3.42 18.66
N GLY A 197 7.76 -3.20 19.83
CA GLY A 197 7.65 -1.93 20.56
C GLY A 197 8.12 -0.71 19.76
N LEU A 198 9.06 -0.90 18.83
CA LEU A 198 9.57 0.15 17.93
C LEU A 198 8.49 0.70 16.99
N LEU A 199 7.52 -0.14 16.59
CA LEU A 199 6.39 0.28 15.75
C LEU A 199 5.20 0.76 16.58
N ARG A 200 5.02 0.25 17.80
CA ARG A 200 3.88 0.64 18.63
C ARG A 200 4.06 2.02 19.26
N GLY A 201 5.28 2.38 19.65
CA GLY A 201 5.69 3.73 20.06
C GLY A 201 4.57 4.61 20.65
N ASP A 202 4.32 5.73 19.99
CA ASP A 202 3.23 6.68 20.26
C ASP A 202 2.05 6.56 19.29
N ALA A 203 1.99 5.46 18.54
CA ALA A 203 0.89 5.16 17.64
C ALA A 203 -0.45 5.20 18.38
N LYS A 204 -1.45 5.83 17.79
CA LYS A 204 -2.81 5.87 18.33
C LYS A 204 -3.66 4.73 17.79
N LYS A 205 -3.45 4.35 16.53
CA LYS A 205 -4.06 3.19 15.89
C LYS A 205 -3.09 2.55 14.92
N ILE A 206 -3.25 1.23 14.74
CA ILE A 206 -2.52 0.46 13.74
C ILE A 206 -3.57 -0.35 12.98
N GLN A 207 -3.58 -0.20 11.66
CA GLN A 207 -4.34 -1.06 10.76
C GLN A 207 -3.34 -1.92 9.97
N MET A 208 -3.65 -3.20 9.81
CA MET A 208 -2.85 -4.12 9.01
C MET A 208 -3.78 -4.92 8.11
N SER A 209 -3.33 -5.16 6.89
CA SER A 209 -3.94 -6.09 5.93
C SER A 209 -2.86 -6.82 5.16
N HIS A 210 -3.14 -8.03 4.69
CA HIS A 210 -2.33 -8.68 3.68
C HIS A 210 -2.93 -8.46 2.31
N VAL A 211 -2.10 -8.29 1.29
CA VAL A 211 -2.51 -8.17 -0.11
C VAL A 211 -1.70 -9.13 -0.95
N GLN A 212 -2.38 -9.88 -1.82
CA GLN A 212 -1.74 -10.61 -2.91
C GLN A 212 -1.81 -9.71 -4.14
N PHE A 213 -0.74 -8.97 -4.40
CA PHE A 213 -0.67 -8.11 -5.57
C PHE A 213 -0.61 -8.96 -6.84
N MET A 214 -1.48 -8.64 -7.78
CA MET A 214 -1.59 -9.33 -9.04
C MET A 214 -0.48 -8.87 -9.97
N GLN A 215 0.11 -9.84 -10.68
CA GLN A 215 1.02 -9.54 -11.77
C GLN A 215 0.20 -8.92 -12.91
N VAL A 216 0.31 -7.60 -13.09
CA VAL A 216 -0.38 -6.93 -14.22
C VAL A 216 0.37 -7.31 -15.49
N HIS A 217 -0.11 -8.32 -16.21
CA HIS A 217 0.47 -8.70 -17.48
C HIS A 217 0.28 -7.53 -18.46
N GLY A 218 1.38 -7.12 -19.10
CA GLY A 218 1.39 -6.05 -20.11
C GLY A 218 0.65 -6.44 -21.37
#